data_AF-A0A3C0JLG1-F1
#
_entry.id   AF-A0A3C0JLG1-F1
#
_cell.length_a   1.000
_cell.length_b   1.000
_cell.length_c   1.000
_cell.angle_alpha   90.00
_cell.angle_beta   90.00
_cell.angle_gamma   90.00
#
_symmetry.space_group_name_H-M   'P 1'
#
loop_
_entity.id
_entity.type
_entity.pdbx_description
1 polymer ?
#
loop_
_entity_poly.entity_id
_entity_poly.type
_entity_poly.pdbx_seq_one_letter_code
_entity_poly.pdbx_strand_id
1 'polypeptide(L)'
;PYISASIIIQLMTSVVPKFEQLKKEGESGKRKITQYTRYFTVVLATFQAIGVASAIQGQSAGGLPVVFNPGFAFMFTAVVTLVSGTLFLMWLGEQVTERGIGNGISILIFAGIVAGLPSAIGGTLELVRTGEMNAFMVIMLFLVAVAVTAFVIFVERAQRRIKINYAKRQQGNKMVA
;
A
#
# COMPACT_ATOMS: atom_id res chain seq x y z
N PRO A 1 -3.72 6.89 4.21
CA PRO A 1 -3.37 8.34 4.06
C PRO A 1 -2.14 8.61 3.18
N TYR A 2 -0.97 8.01 3.48
CA TYR A 2 0.26 8.27 2.73
C TYR A 2 0.16 7.89 1.25
N ILE A 3 -0.33 6.70 0.93
CA ILE A 3 -0.46 6.22 -0.46
C ILE A 3 -1.33 7.18 -1.28
N SER A 4 -2.44 7.64 -0.70
CA SER A 4 -3.30 8.64 -1.34
C SER A 4 -2.55 9.94 -1.58
N ALA A 5 -1.78 10.43 -0.60
CA ALA A 5 -0.96 11.61 -0.77
C ALA A 5 0.10 11.44 -1.86
N SER A 6 0.79 10.29 -1.92
CA SER A 6 1.82 10.03 -2.93
C SER A 6 1.23 9.94 -4.33
N ILE A 7 0.05 9.33 -4.50
CA ILE A 7 -0.65 9.29 -5.79
C ILE A 7 -1.06 10.69 -6.22
N ILE A 8 -1.59 11.50 -5.30
CA ILE A 8 -2.01 12.87 -5.60
C ILE A 8 -0.80 13.71 -6.05
N ILE A 9 0.32 13.66 -5.32
CA ILE A 9 1.56 14.36 -5.71
C ILE A 9 2.11 13.83 -7.04
N GLN A 10 2.05 12.52 -7.28
CA GLN A 10 2.49 11.92 -8.54
C GLN A 10 1.64 12.40 -9.73
N LEU A 11 0.32 12.50 -9.56
CA LEU A 11 -0.60 13.07 -10.56
C LEU A 11 -0.35 14.58 -10.74
N MET A 12 -0.17 15.33 -9.67
CA MET A 12 0.20 16.75 -9.74
C MET A 12 1.51 16.97 -10.50
N THR A 13 2.45 16.03 -10.39
CA THR A 13 3.73 16.10 -11.13
C THR A 13 3.54 15.94 -12.64
N SER A 14 2.53 15.20 -13.09
CA SER A 14 2.19 15.10 -14.52
C SER A 14 1.35 16.27 -15.05
N VAL A 15 0.61 16.95 -14.19
CA VAL A 15 -0.33 18.01 -14.58
C VAL A 15 0.30 19.41 -14.45
N VAL A 16 1.16 19.62 -13.46
CA VAL A 16 1.72 20.93 -13.13
C VAL A 16 3.20 21.01 -13.53
N PRO A 17 3.59 21.89 -14.48
CA PRO A 17 4.96 21.97 -15.01
C PRO A 17 6.03 22.24 -13.94
N LYS A 18 5.71 22.99 -12.88
CA LYS A 18 6.64 23.25 -11.77
C LYS A 18 7.05 21.97 -11.04
N PHE A 19 6.12 21.04 -10.82
CA PHE A 19 6.42 19.78 -10.17
C PHE A 19 7.18 18.84 -11.13
N GLU A 20 6.90 18.90 -12.43
CA GLU A 20 7.69 18.19 -13.44
C GLU A 20 9.15 18.66 -13.48
N GLN A 21 9.38 19.98 -13.42
CA GLN A 21 10.72 20.56 -13.32
C GLN A 21 11.43 20.12 -12.04
N LEU A 22 10.75 20.15 -10.89
CA LEU A 22 11.27 19.60 -9.63
C LEU A 22 11.67 18.12 -9.79
N LYS A 23 10.89 17.31 -10.50
CA LYS A 23 11.26 15.90 -10.75
C LYS A 23 12.51 15.78 -11.62
N LYS A 24 12.76 16.74 -12.53
CA LYS A 24 13.96 16.79 -13.40
C LYS A 24 15.22 17.26 -12.67
N GLU A 25 15.12 17.88 -11.49
CA GLU A 25 16.26 18.29 -10.64
C GLU A 25 17.01 17.11 -9.99
N GLY A 26 16.56 15.86 -10.20
CA GLY A 26 17.24 14.67 -9.69
C GLY A 26 16.94 14.39 -8.21
N GLU A 27 17.97 14.14 -7.39
CA GLU A 27 17.79 13.77 -5.98
C GLU A 27 17.23 14.90 -5.11
N SER A 28 17.68 16.13 -5.32
CA SER A 28 17.20 17.30 -4.56
C SER A 28 15.70 17.52 -4.78
N GLY A 29 15.27 17.39 -6.03
CA GLY A 29 13.87 17.44 -6.44
C GLY A 29 13.02 16.34 -5.83
N LYS A 30 13.50 15.09 -5.88
CA LYS A 30 12.84 13.95 -5.23
C LYS A 30 12.64 14.19 -3.73
N ARG A 31 13.65 14.72 -3.03
CA ARG A 31 13.53 15.05 -1.59
C ARG A 31 12.44 16.09 -1.31
N LYS A 32 12.34 17.14 -2.13
CA LYS A 32 11.26 18.14 -2.01
C LYS A 32 9.87 17.54 -2.26
N ILE A 33 9.74 16.68 -3.28
CA ILE A 33 8.49 15.99 -3.58
C ILE A 33 8.06 15.10 -2.40
N THR A 34 9.00 14.38 -1.79
CA THR A 34 8.75 13.58 -0.58
C THR A 34 8.30 14.47 0.59
N GLN A 35 8.93 15.63 0.82
CA GLN A 35 8.48 16.57 1.86
C GLN A 35 7.04 17.03 1.65
N TYR A 36 6.67 17.42 0.42
CA TYR A 36 5.27 17.77 0.11
C TYR A 36 4.32 16.60 0.35
N THR A 37 4.74 15.39 0.00
CA THR A 37 3.95 14.18 0.22
C THR A 37 3.72 13.94 1.72
N ARG A 38 4.73 14.15 2.56
CA ARG A 38 4.62 14.06 4.02
C ARG A 38 3.63 15.09 4.58
N TYR A 39 3.76 16.35 4.21
CA TYR A 39 2.84 17.40 4.69
C TYR A 39 1.40 17.11 4.27
N PHE A 40 1.20 16.71 3.01
CA PHE A 40 -0.11 16.37 2.51
C PHE A 40 -0.69 15.11 3.18
N THR A 41 0.17 14.16 3.54
CA THR A 41 -0.24 12.98 4.33
C THR A 41 -0.79 13.38 5.69
N VAL A 42 -0.19 14.33 6.41
CA VAL A 42 -0.70 14.81 7.71
C VAL A 42 -2.10 15.40 7.53
N VAL A 43 -2.27 16.26 6.52
CA VAL A 43 -3.56 16.91 6.23
C VAL A 43 -4.63 15.86 5.93
N LEU A 44 -4.35 14.95 5.00
CA LEU A 44 -5.30 13.88 4.65
C LEU A 44 -5.59 12.95 5.83
N ALA A 45 -4.57 12.58 6.61
CA ALA A 45 -4.75 11.74 7.80
C ALA A 45 -5.65 12.43 8.83
N THR A 46 -5.51 13.74 9.02
CA THR A 46 -6.34 14.52 9.94
C THR A 46 -7.80 14.53 9.49
N PHE A 47 -8.06 14.84 8.22
CA PHE A 47 -9.42 14.81 7.67
C PHE A 47 -10.06 13.41 7.74
N GLN A 48 -9.30 12.36 7.40
CA GLN A 48 -9.77 10.98 7.49
C GLN A 48 -10.02 10.55 8.94
N ALA A 49 -9.14 10.92 9.87
CA ALA A 49 -9.27 10.60 11.28
C ALA A 49 -10.50 11.28 11.91
N ILE A 50 -10.83 12.51 11.52
CA ILE A 50 -12.07 13.18 11.94
C ILE A 50 -13.29 12.39 11.46
N GLY A 51 -13.31 12.00 10.17
CA GLY A 51 -14.41 11.20 9.61
C GLY A 51 -14.59 9.86 10.33
N VAL A 52 -13.49 9.15 10.60
CA VAL A 52 -13.50 7.89 11.35
C VAL A 52 -13.95 8.10 12.80
N ALA A 53 -13.42 9.11 13.49
CA ALA A 53 -13.80 9.40 14.87
C ALA A 53 -15.28 9.73 15.01
N SER A 54 -15.84 10.53 14.09
CA SER A 54 -17.29 10.81 14.04
C SER A 54 -18.11 9.55 13.80
N ALA A 55 -17.68 8.69 12.87
CA ALA A 55 -18.40 7.46 12.55
C ALA A 55 -18.41 6.46 13.73
N ILE A 56 -17.32 6.39 14.50
CA ILE A 56 -17.21 5.50 15.65
C ILE A 56 -18.06 6.00 16.83
N GLN A 57 -18.16 7.31 17.03
CA GLN A 57 -19.03 7.88 18.08
C GLN A 57 -20.51 7.52 17.90
N GLY A 58 -20.98 7.41 16.65
CA GLY A 58 -22.34 7.01 16.32
C GLY A 58 -22.59 5.50 16.29
N GLN A 59 -21.56 4.67 16.51
CA GLN A 59 -21.69 3.21 16.48
C GLN A 59 -21.95 2.63 17.87
N SER A 60 -22.82 1.62 17.88
CA SER A 60 -23.10 0.77 19.03
C SER A 60 -22.84 -0.68 18.65
N ALA A 61 -22.10 -1.41 19.49
CA ALA A 61 -21.80 -2.82 19.28
C ALA A 61 -22.38 -3.62 20.44
N GLY A 62 -23.25 -4.60 20.15
CA GLY A 62 -23.88 -5.43 21.18
C GLY A 62 -24.80 -4.68 22.16
N GLY A 63 -25.37 -3.54 21.73
CA GLY A 63 -26.25 -2.70 22.56
C GLY A 63 -25.51 -1.72 23.49
N LEU A 64 -24.18 -1.76 23.54
CA LEU A 64 -23.36 -0.78 24.23
C LEU A 64 -22.77 0.24 23.23
N PRO A 65 -22.66 1.52 23.61
CA PRO A 65 -21.96 2.50 22.80
C PRO A 65 -20.47 2.11 22.71
N VAL A 66 -19.92 2.11 21.49
CA VAL A 66 -18.49 1.82 21.27
C VAL A 66 -17.60 2.88 21.94
N VAL A 67 -18.15 4.07 22.15
CA VAL A 67 -17.51 5.18 22.85
C VAL A 67 -18.25 5.46 24.15
N PHE A 68 -17.61 5.19 25.29
CA PHE A 68 -18.20 5.39 26.62
C PHE A 68 -18.54 6.86 26.92
N ASN A 69 -17.76 7.80 26.39
CA ASN A 69 -17.99 9.24 26.56
C ASN A 69 -17.83 9.97 25.21
N PRO A 70 -18.91 10.04 24.41
CA PRO A 70 -18.88 10.76 23.14
C PRO A 70 -18.77 12.27 23.41
N GLY A 71 -17.94 12.96 22.63
CA GLY A 71 -17.73 14.40 22.77
C GLY A 71 -16.43 14.89 22.16
N PHE A 72 -16.16 16.19 22.33
CA PHE A 72 -14.97 16.84 21.77
C PHE A 72 -13.66 16.22 22.29
N ALA A 73 -13.63 15.83 23.57
CA ALA A 73 -12.46 15.18 24.18
C ALA A 73 -12.11 13.85 23.51
N PHE A 74 -13.10 12.99 23.23
CA PHE A 74 -12.87 11.75 22.48
C PHE A 74 -12.47 12.02 21.03
N MET A 75 -13.11 13.00 20.37
CA MET A 75 -12.76 13.35 19.00
C MET A 75 -11.29 13.79 18.89
N PHE A 76 -10.85 14.67 19.78
CA PHE A 76 -9.47 15.14 19.80
C PHE A 76 -8.48 14.01 20.06
N THR A 77 -8.70 13.19 21.09
CA THR A 77 -7.79 12.08 21.42
C THR A 77 -7.77 11.02 20.33
N ALA A 78 -8.91 10.66 19.75
CA ALA A 78 -9.00 9.71 18.64
C ALA A 78 -8.26 10.22 17.39
N VAL A 79 -8.49 11.49 17.01
CA VAL A 79 -7.83 12.10 15.85
C VAL A 79 -6.32 12.15 16.04
N VAL A 80 -5.84 12.64 17.18
CA VAL A 80 -4.40 12.70 17.47
C VAL A 80 -3.80 11.29 17.45
N THR A 81 -4.45 10.31 18.08
CA THR A 81 -3.94 8.93 18.11
C THR A 81 -3.85 8.31 16.71
N LEU A 82 -4.89 8.45 15.89
CA LEU A 82 -4.92 7.93 14.52
C LEU A 82 -3.89 8.60 13.61
N VAL A 83 -3.76 9.93 13.71
CA VAL A 83 -2.77 10.69 12.94
C VAL A 83 -1.36 10.32 13.38
N SER A 84 -1.07 10.31 14.68
CA SER A 84 0.24 9.92 15.22
C SER A 84 0.62 8.49 14.84
N GLY A 85 -0.32 7.53 14.93
CA GLY A 85 -0.09 6.15 14.49
C GLY A 85 0.21 6.05 13.00
N THR A 86 -0.52 6.81 12.16
CA THR A 86 -0.26 6.87 10.71
C THR A 86 1.14 7.43 10.42
N LEU A 87 1.54 8.52 11.09
CA LEU A 87 2.85 9.13 10.88
C LEU A 87 3.99 8.24 11.38
N PHE A 88 3.77 7.53 12.48
CA PHE A 88 4.72 6.53 12.97
C PHE A 88 4.93 5.41 11.94
N LEU A 89 3.85 4.85 11.38
CA LEU A 89 3.94 3.82 10.34
C LEU A 89 4.62 4.34 9.06
N MET A 90 4.31 5.57 8.65
CA MET A 90 4.97 6.21 7.52
C MET A 90 6.48 6.33 7.77
N TRP A 91 6.88 6.86 8.92
CA TRP A 91 8.29 7.00 9.30
C TRP A 91 9.00 5.65 9.34
N LEU A 92 8.36 4.61 9.90
CA LEU A 92 8.90 3.26 9.92
C LEU A 92 9.09 2.73 8.49
N GLY A 93 8.12 2.93 7.60
CA GLY A 93 8.22 2.54 6.20
C GLY A 93 9.36 3.25 5.46
N GLU A 94 9.61 4.52 5.77
CA GLU A 94 10.77 5.25 5.24
C GLU A 94 12.09 4.71 5.78
N GLN A 95 12.18 4.40 7.07
CA GLN A 95 13.39 3.78 7.65
C GLN A 95 13.69 2.40 7.05
N VAL A 96 12.66 1.61 6.76
CA VAL A 96 12.82 0.32 6.05
C VAL A 96 13.31 0.55 4.63
N THR A 97 12.87 1.62 3.97
CA THR A 97 13.34 1.96 2.61
C THR A 97 14.80 2.41 2.61
N GLU A 98 15.24 3.18 3.61
CA GLU A 98 16.62 3.68 3.71
C GLU A 98 17.62 2.58 4.09
N ARG A 99 17.22 1.62 4.91
CA ARG A 99 18.12 0.59 5.48
C ARG A 99 17.92 -0.81 4.91
N GLY A 100 16.81 -1.06 4.22
CA GLY A 100 16.39 -2.37 3.75
C GLY A 100 16.40 -2.52 2.23
N ILE A 101 15.81 -3.61 1.75
CA ILE A 101 15.70 -3.93 0.32
C ILE A 101 14.27 -3.61 -0.14
N GLY A 102 14.13 -2.73 -1.13
CA GLY A 102 12.84 -2.42 -1.76
C GLY A 102 12.11 -1.22 -1.18
N ASN A 103 10.79 -1.16 -1.37
CA ASN A 103 9.94 -0.08 -0.88
C ASN A 103 9.34 -0.46 0.48
N GLY A 104 9.80 0.20 1.55
CA GLY A 104 9.39 -0.15 2.91
C GLY A 104 7.90 0.05 3.20
N ILE A 105 7.23 0.95 2.49
CA ILE A 105 5.78 1.14 2.62
C ILE A 105 5.02 -0.05 2.01
N SER A 106 5.48 -0.56 0.86
CA SER A 106 4.93 -1.79 0.27
C SER A 106 5.12 -3.00 1.18
N ILE A 107 6.28 -3.10 1.86
CA ILE A 107 6.57 -4.17 2.81
C ILE A 107 5.65 -4.09 4.03
N LEU A 108 5.39 -2.90 4.56
CA LEU A 108 4.44 -2.72 5.67
C LEU A 108 3.03 -3.19 5.31
N ILE A 109 2.54 -2.84 4.13
CA ILE A 109 1.22 -3.28 3.65
C ILE A 109 1.19 -4.80 3.50
N PHE A 110 2.22 -5.36 2.87
CA PHE A 110 2.36 -6.80 2.69
C PHE A 110 2.37 -7.54 4.03
N ALA A 111 3.18 -7.08 5.00
CA ALA A 111 3.23 -7.66 6.33
C ALA A 111 1.87 -7.60 7.04
N GLY A 112 1.13 -6.48 6.90
CA GLY A 112 -0.21 -6.34 7.46
C GLY A 112 -1.23 -7.33 6.88
N ILE A 113 -1.20 -7.55 5.55
CA ILE A 113 -2.07 -8.52 4.89
C ILE A 113 -1.71 -9.95 5.34
N VAL A 114 -0.43 -10.29 5.32
CA VAL A 114 0.06 -11.63 5.66
C VAL A 114 -0.20 -11.95 7.14
N ALA A 115 -0.10 -10.98 8.04
CA ALA A 115 -0.39 -11.16 9.46
C ALA A 115 -1.85 -11.58 9.73
N GLY A 116 -2.79 -11.23 8.85
CA GLY A 116 -4.20 -11.63 8.95
C GLY A 116 -4.52 -13.01 8.38
N LEU A 117 -3.63 -13.59 7.56
CA LEU A 117 -3.86 -14.88 6.91
C LEU A 117 -4.02 -16.04 7.91
N PRO A 118 -3.18 -16.19 8.95
CA PRO A 118 -3.32 -17.28 9.91
C PRO A 118 -4.68 -17.26 10.63
N SER A 119 -5.13 -16.09 11.07
CA SER A 119 -6.45 -15.94 11.70
C SER A 119 -7.59 -16.21 10.73
N ALA A 120 -7.47 -15.77 9.47
CA ALA A 120 -8.48 -16.04 8.46
C ALA A 120 -8.61 -17.54 8.18
N ILE A 121 -7.48 -18.26 8.05
CA ILE A 121 -7.47 -19.72 7.84
C ILE A 121 -8.06 -20.44 9.07
N GLY A 122 -7.64 -20.04 10.28
CA GLY A 122 -8.15 -20.62 11.53
C GLY A 122 -9.66 -20.46 11.67
N GLY A 123 -10.18 -19.25 11.46
CA GLY A 123 -11.62 -18.99 11.48
C GLY A 123 -12.37 -19.79 10.42
N THR A 124 -11.85 -19.84 9.19
CA THR A 124 -12.43 -20.62 8.09
C THR A 124 -12.54 -22.12 8.43
N LEU A 125 -11.52 -22.69 9.08
CA LEU A 125 -11.55 -24.09 9.54
C LEU A 125 -12.55 -24.31 10.68
N GLU A 126 -12.70 -23.34 11.56
CA GLU A 126 -13.69 -23.39 12.65
C GLU A 126 -15.12 -23.34 12.10
N LEU A 127 -15.41 -22.50 11.11
CA LEU A 127 -16.69 -22.46 10.39
C LEU A 127 -17.07 -23.81 9.74
N VAL A 128 -16.08 -24.58 9.28
CA VAL A 128 -16.31 -25.95 8.79
C VAL A 128 -16.61 -26.90 9.95
N ARG A 129 -15.90 -26.76 11.07
CA ARG A 129 -16.10 -27.59 12.26
C ARG A 129 -17.47 -27.37 12.91
N THR A 130 -17.97 -26.14 12.93
CA THR A 130 -19.30 -25.79 13.45
C THR A 130 -20.44 -26.14 12.48
N GLY A 131 -20.11 -26.54 11.25
CA GLY A 131 -21.09 -26.91 10.22
C GLY A 131 -21.74 -25.72 9.52
N GLU A 132 -21.32 -24.48 9.83
CA GLU A 132 -21.80 -23.27 9.17
C GLU A 132 -21.31 -23.18 7.71
N MET A 133 -20.18 -23.82 7.39
CA MET A 133 -19.62 -23.84 6.05
C MET A 133 -19.29 -25.25 5.57
N ASN A 134 -19.62 -25.54 4.31
CA ASN A 134 -19.34 -26.83 3.70
C ASN A 134 -17.83 -26.97 3.41
N ALA A 135 -17.24 -28.10 3.80
CA ALA A 135 -15.84 -28.43 3.52
C ALA A 135 -15.49 -28.36 2.02
N PHE A 136 -16.43 -28.70 1.13
CA PHE A 136 -16.24 -28.57 -0.32
C PHE A 136 -15.96 -27.12 -0.75
N MET A 137 -16.63 -26.15 -0.13
CA MET A 137 -16.46 -24.73 -0.44
C MET A 137 -15.07 -24.23 -0.04
N VAL A 138 -14.52 -24.71 1.07
CA VAL A 138 -13.16 -24.35 1.52
C VAL A 138 -12.09 -24.91 0.59
N ILE A 139 -12.24 -26.16 0.16
CA ILE A 139 -11.34 -26.77 -0.82
C ILE A 139 -11.40 -25.99 -2.14
N MET A 140 -12.59 -25.62 -2.60
CA MET A 140 -12.77 -24.80 -3.80
C MET A 140 -12.11 -23.43 -3.66
N LEU A 141 -12.27 -22.76 -2.51
CA LEU A 141 -11.63 -21.47 -2.24
C LEU A 141 -10.09 -21.57 -2.26
N PHE A 142 -9.54 -22.63 -1.65
CA PHE A 142 -8.10 -22.89 -1.69
C PHE A 142 -7.60 -23.11 -3.11
N LEU A 143 -8.31 -23.91 -3.92
CA LEU A 143 -7.97 -24.14 -5.33
C LEU A 143 -8.01 -22.85 -6.14
N VAL A 144 -9.01 -21.99 -5.94
CA VAL A 144 -9.09 -20.67 -6.61
C VAL A 144 -7.92 -19.78 -6.20
N ALA A 145 -7.55 -19.73 -4.92
CA ALA A 145 -6.41 -18.94 -4.46
C ALA A 145 -5.09 -19.38 -5.12
N VAL A 146 -4.87 -20.70 -5.23
CA VAL A 146 -3.70 -21.26 -5.93
C VAL A 146 -3.75 -20.93 -7.42
N ALA A 147 -4.92 -21.09 -8.07
CA ALA A 147 -5.09 -20.80 -9.49
C ALA A 147 -4.83 -19.33 -9.82
N VAL A 148 -5.36 -18.40 -9.02
CA VAL A 148 -5.12 -16.96 -9.18
C VAL A 148 -3.63 -16.65 -8.98
N THR A 149 -2.98 -17.23 -7.98
CA THR A 149 -1.54 -17.04 -7.75
C THR A 149 -0.71 -17.54 -8.95
N ALA A 150 -1.02 -18.73 -9.46
CA ALA A 150 -0.35 -19.29 -10.64
C ALA A 150 -0.57 -18.42 -11.89
N PHE A 151 -1.79 -17.90 -12.08
CA PHE A 151 -2.12 -16.98 -13.17
C PHE A 151 -1.32 -15.67 -13.08
N VAL A 152 -1.23 -15.06 -11.89
CA VAL A 152 -0.41 -13.87 -11.67
C VAL A 152 1.05 -14.14 -12.00
N ILE A 153 1.62 -15.26 -11.53
CA ILE A 153 3.00 -15.64 -11.84
C ILE A 153 3.21 -15.85 -13.34
N PHE A 154 2.26 -16.49 -14.03
CA PHE A 154 2.33 -16.71 -15.47
C PHE A 154 2.37 -15.38 -16.25
N VAL A 155 1.49 -14.44 -15.90
CA VAL A 155 1.43 -13.12 -16.52
C VAL A 155 2.69 -12.30 -16.19
N GLU A 156 3.15 -12.32 -14.94
CA GLU A 156 4.33 -11.56 -14.51
C GLU A 156 5.62 -12.07 -15.17
N ARG A 157 5.73 -13.38 -15.42
CA ARG A 157 6.88 -13.98 -16.12
C ARG A 157 6.82 -13.85 -17.65
N ALA A 158 5.68 -13.41 -18.21
CA ALA A 158 5.52 -13.27 -19.65
C ALA A 158 6.39 -12.12 -20.16
N GLN A 159 7.41 -12.45 -20.98
CA GLN A 159 8.32 -11.48 -21.55
C GLN A 159 8.29 -11.54 -23.08
N ARG A 160 8.15 -10.38 -23.73
CA ARG A 160 8.31 -10.26 -25.18
C ARG A 160 9.78 -9.97 -25.50
N ARG A 161 10.50 -10.98 -25.99
CA ARG A 161 11.89 -10.82 -26.42
C ARG A 161 11.94 -10.14 -27.79
N ILE A 162 12.32 -8.86 -27.82
CA ILE A 162 12.56 -8.11 -29.06
C ILE A 162 14.03 -8.29 -29.43
N LYS A 163 14.32 -8.81 -30.62
CA LYS A 163 15.70 -8.96 -31.10
C LYS A 163 16.26 -7.58 -31.44
N ILE A 164 17.33 -7.18 -30.76
CA ILE A 164 18.11 -5.99 -31.08
C ILE A 164 19.40 -6.46 -31.75
N ASN A 165 19.60 -6.08 -33.01
CA ASN A 165 20.85 -6.32 -33.71
C ASN A 165 21.76 -5.12 -33.47
N TYR A 166 22.81 -5.30 -32.69
CA TYR A 166 23.85 -4.29 -32.55
C TYR A 166 24.64 -4.22 -33.85
N ALA A 167 24.89 -3.00 -34.34
CA ALA A 167 25.73 -2.80 -35.51
C ALA A 167 27.16 -3.29 -35.18
N LYS A 168 27.61 -4.36 -35.85
CA LYS A 168 29.02 -4.74 -35.82
C LYS A 168 29.83 -3.69 -36.58
N ARG A 169 30.96 -3.28 -36.01
CA ARG A 169 31.84 -2.28 -36.62
C ARG A 169 32.43 -2.89 -37.90
N GLN A 170 31.90 -2.51 -39.05
CA GLN A 170 32.41 -2.96 -40.34
C GLN A 170 33.64 -2.13 -40.70
N GLN A 171 34.83 -2.71 -40.54
CA GLN A 171 36.08 -2.10 -40.97
C GLN A 171 36.59 -2.86 -42.21
N GLY A 172 36.35 -2.30 -43.39
CA GLY A 172 36.86 -2.78 -44.69
C GLY A 172 36.45 -4.21 -45.07
N ASN A 173 35.35 -4.38 -45.82
CA ASN A 173 34.88 -5.64 -46.44
C ASN A 173 34.88 -6.95 -45.61
N LYS A 174 35.20 -6.90 -44.31
CA LYS A 174 35.17 -8.04 -43.39
C LYS A 174 34.44 -7.63 -42.13
N MET A 175 33.42 -8.42 -41.78
CA MET A 175 32.78 -8.34 -40.48
C MET A 175 33.73 -8.95 -39.45
N VAL A 176 34.29 -8.14 -38.56
CA VAL A 176 34.99 -8.63 -37.37
C VAL A 176 33.97 -8.66 -36.23
N ALA A 177 33.96 -9.76 -35.49
CA ALA A 177 32.96 -10.07 -34.47
C ALA A 177 33.01 -9.15 -33.26
#